data_AF-D5U0N6-F1
#
_entry.id   AF-D5U0N6-F1
#
_cell.length_a   1.000
_cell.length_b   1.000
_cell.length_c   1.000
_cell.angle_alpha   90.00
_cell.angle_beta   90.00
_cell.angle_gamma   90.00
#
_symmetry.space_group_name_H-M   'P 1'
#
loop_
_entity.id
_entity.type
_entity.pdbx_description
1 polymer ?
#
loop_
_entity_poly.entity_id
_entity_poly.type
_entity_poly.pdbx_seq_one_letter_code
_entity_poly.pdbx_strand_id
1 'polypeptide(L)'
;MLGYLDVADKLLSKCEKGNYCFWVPTGLIQPYEASTVYGFDCFFFKFLKNPIIGDRLLLSFKLPISTLNDILLTHPRGFPVVPDDSKLCSKSEIEAYLVNTKREFLGKIGEASEKRKAEGESKGILKRLIIFGGKSSDADIQYYRLLTQYRFMNELSSLLGYRDEILNADVRKAFILYLYESKSSSMYALTGEQEIKLLNHSKLLDFEKIGATLGFLR
;
A
#
# COMPACT_ATOMS: atom_id res chain seq x y z
N MET A 1 -2.78 9.91 -21.83
CA MET A 1 -1.94 10.94 -21.17
C MET A 1 -2.23 10.85 -19.68
N LEU A 2 -1.20 10.78 -18.85
CA LEU A 2 -1.34 10.70 -17.39
C LEU A 2 -1.56 12.10 -16.82
N GLY A 3 -2.63 12.26 -16.04
CA GLY A 3 -2.90 13.52 -15.35
C GLY A 3 -2.30 13.59 -13.96
N TYR A 4 -2.35 14.77 -13.36
CA TYR A 4 -1.91 15.09 -12.01
C TYR A 4 -3.13 15.40 -11.17
N LEU A 5 -3.22 14.88 -9.96
CA LEU A 5 -4.24 15.35 -9.03
C LEU A 5 -3.98 16.82 -8.68
N ASP A 6 -5.04 17.63 -8.73
CA ASP A 6 -4.99 19.00 -8.27
C ASP A 6 -4.53 19.07 -6.82
N VAL A 7 -3.84 20.15 -6.47
CA VAL A 7 -3.36 20.40 -5.10
C VAL A 7 -3.46 21.90 -4.85
N ALA A 8 -4.11 22.29 -3.76
CA ALA A 8 -4.28 23.69 -3.41
C ALA A 8 -2.94 24.36 -3.08
N ASP A 9 -2.77 25.62 -3.48
CA ASP A 9 -1.57 26.45 -3.26
C ASP A 9 -1.06 26.43 -1.82
N LYS A 10 -1.98 26.44 -0.85
CA LYS A 10 -1.65 26.38 0.57
C LYS A 10 -0.83 25.13 0.92
N LEU A 11 -1.12 23.98 0.30
CA LEU A 11 -0.39 22.73 0.53
C LEU A 11 0.93 22.73 -0.24
N LEU A 12 0.96 23.30 -1.43
CA LEU A 12 2.17 23.41 -2.24
C LEU A 12 3.25 24.25 -1.54
N SER A 13 2.85 25.28 -0.77
CA SER A 13 3.79 26.07 0.05
C SER A 13 4.51 25.25 1.12
N LYS A 14 3.99 24.07 1.51
CA LYS A 14 4.68 23.18 2.45
C LYS A 14 5.91 22.51 1.85
N CYS A 15 5.96 22.40 0.52
CA CYS A 15 7.10 21.84 -0.21
C CYS A 15 8.33 22.77 -0.21
N GLU A 16 8.16 24.06 0.14
CA GLU A 16 9.24 25.05 0.14
C GLU A 16 9.96 25.16 1.50
N LYS A 17 9.40 24.55 2.57
CA LYS A 17 9.88 24.69 3.96
C LYS A 17 10.94 23.65 4.37
N GLY A 18 11.80 23.23 3.44
CA GLY A 18 12.79 22.18 3.68
C GLY A 18 12.20 20.77 3.76
N ASN A 19 10.98 20.60 3.26
CA ASN A 19 10.37 19.29 3.03
C ASN A 19 10.57 18.89 1.56
N TYR A 20 10.47 17.59 1.28
CA TYR A 20 10.68 17.07 -0.05
C TYR A 20 9.36 16.68 -0.68
N CYS A 21 9.03 17.29 -1.82
CA CYS A 21 7.83 16.97 -2.58
C CYS A 21 8.18 16.36 -3.93
N PHE A 22 7.41 15.37 -4.34
CA PHE A 22 7.62 14.69 -5.62
C PHE A 22 6.33 14.04 -6.11
N TRP A 23 6.14 14.06 -7.43
CA TRP A 23 4.98 13.48 -8.10
C TRP A 23 5.21 12.00 -8.34
N VAL A 24 4.28 11.16 -7.91
CA VAL A 24 4.42 9.70 -7.96
C VAL A 24 3.21 9.08 -8.68
N PRO A 25 3.43 8.15 -9.62
CA PRO A 25 2.33 7.45 -10.26
C PRO A 25 1.60 6.57 -9.25
N THR A 26 0.27 6.67 -9.23
CA THR A 26 -0.60 5.91 -8.30
C THR A 26 -1.82 5.38 -9.07
N GLY A 27 -2.22 4.15 -8.75
CA GLY A 27 -3.46 3.58 -9.24
C GLY A 27 -4.64 4.08 -8.40
N LEU A 28 -5.57 4.82 -9.00
CA LEU A 28 -6.82 5.24 -8.38
C LEU A 28 -7.86 4.15 -8.63
N ILE A 29 -8.15 3.36 -7.60
CA ILE A 29 -9.10 2.26 -7.66
C ILE A 29 -10.44 2.73 -7.09
N GLN A 30 -11.48 2.72 -7.92
CA GLN A 30 -12.86 2.98 -7.51
C GLN A 30 -13.68 1.69 -7.68
N PRO A 31 -13.96 0.96 -6.59
CA PRO A 31 -14.89 -0.17 -6.65
C PRO A 31 -16.27 0.30 -7.14
N TYR A 32 -16.92 -0.44 -8.04
CA TYR A 32 -18.14 0.04 -8.73
C TYR A 32 -19.31 0.37 -7.79
N GLU A 33 -19.39 -0.27 -6.64
CA GLU A 33 -20.46 -0.08 -5.65
C GLU A 33 -20.05 0.85 -4.48
N ALA A 34 -18.83 1.41 -4.52
CA ALA A 34 -18.28 2.19 -3.41
C ALA A 34 -18.23 3.69 -3.71
N SER A 35 -18.56 4.50 -2.70
CA SER A 35 -18.39 5.96 -2.72
C SER A 35 -16.98 6.40 -2.28
N THR A 36 -15.98 5.58 -2.55
CA THR A 36 -14.61 5.76 -2.07
C THR A 36 -13.63 5.39 -3.18
N VAL A 37 -12.51 6.10 -3.22
CA VAL A 37 -11.38 5.81 -4.09
C VAL A 37 -10.21 5.38 -3.22
N TYR A 38 -9.40 4.46 -3.71
CA TYR A 38 -8.18 4.03 -3.05
C TYR A 38 -6.98 4.36 -3.92
N GLY A 39 -6.00 5.06 -3.35
CA GLY A 39 -4.68 5.22 -3.94
C GLY A 39 -3.88 3.96 -3.70
N PHE A 40 -3.57 3.22 -4.77
CA PHE A 40 -2.77 2.00 -4.75
C PHE A 40 -1.34 2.31 -5.19
N ASP A 41 -0.38 1.95 -4.34
CA ASP A 41 1.03 2.25 -4.58
C ASP A 41 1.59 1.49 -5.78
N CYS A 42 2.34 2.21 -6.61
CA CYS A 42 2.99 1.66 -7.80
C CYS A 42 4.47 2.03 -7.89
N PHE A 43 5.02 2.65 -6.86
CA PHE A 43 6.40 3.10 -6.88
C PHE A 43 7.11 2.73 -5.60
N PHE A 44 6.51 2.99 -4.43
CA PHE A 44 7.21 2.86 -3.16
C PHE A 44 7.47 1.41 -2.76
N PHE A 45 6.71 0.45 -3.28
CA PHE A 45 6.88 -0.97 -2.98
C PHE A 45 8.30 -1.48 -3.28
N LYS A 46 9.05 -0.85 -4.18
CA LYS A 46 10.46 -1.19 -4.48
C LYS A 46 11.45 -0.75 -3.41
N PHE A 47 10.99 0.01 -2.42
CA PHE A 47 11.76 0.53 -1.30
C PHE A 47 11.26 0.00 0.05
N LEU A 48 10.55 -1.14 0.08
CA LEU A 48 10.21 -1.81 1.33
C LEU A 48 11.50 -2.26 2.06
N LYS A 49 11.60 -1.96 3.36
CA LYS A 49 12.75 -2.34 4.22
C LYS A 49 12.91 -3.86 4.31
N ASN A 50 11.82 -4.54 4.61
CA ASN A 50 11.75 -5.98 4.83
C ASN A 50 10.49 -6.52 4.14
N PRO A 51 10.51 -6.66 2.80
CA PRO A 51 9.32 -6.99 2.04
C PRO A 51 8.75 -8.36 2.47
N ILE A 52 7.50 -8.38 2.88
CA ILE A 52 6.70 -9.59 3.08
C ILE A 52 5.50 -9.62 2.14
N ILE A 53 4.85 -10.79 2.05
CA ILE A 53 3.67 -10.96 1.20
C ILE A 53 2.60 -9.94 1.59
N GLY A 54 2.08 -9.21 0.61
CA GLY A 54 0.98 -8.26 0.80
C GLY A 54 1.40 -6.85 1.24
N ASP A 55 2.69 -6.57 1.47
CA ASP A 55 3.12 -5.25 1.97
C ASP A 55 2.74 -4.09 1.03
N ARG A 56 2.77 -4.31 -0.28
CA ARG A 56 2.33 -3.30 -1.25
C ARG A 56 0.86 -2.90 -1.04
N LEU A 57 0.00 -3.85 -0.69
CA LEU A 57 -1.40 -3.54 -0.37
C LEU A 57 -1.51 -2.63 0.86
N LEU A 58 -0.62 -2.77 1.85
CA LEU A 58 -0.56 -1.92 3.05
C LEU A 58 -0.10 -0.49 2.78
N LEU A 59 0.51 -0.23 1.62
CA LEU A 59 0.81 1.12 1.14
C LEU A 59 -0.42 1.78 0.51
N SER A 60 -1.53 1.08 0.33
CA SER A 60 -2.76 1.67 -0.18
C SER A 60 -3.41 2.59 0.85
N PHE A 61 -4.06 3.65 0.39
CA PHE A 61 -4.72 4.62 1.27
C PHE A 61 -6.03 5.12 0.66
N LYS A 62 -6.92 5.57 1.54
CA LYS A 62 -8.25 6.07 1.15
C LYS A 62 -8.15 7.50 0.62
N LEU A 63 -8.89 7.77 -0.45
CA LEU A 63 -9.06 9.07 -1.08
C LEU A 63 -10.57 9.43 -1.14
N PRO A 64 -10.93 10.73 -1.08
CA PRO A 64 -12.27 11.19 -1.40
C PRO A 64 -12.66 10.83 -2.83
N ILE A 65 -13.96 10.58 -3.07
CA ILE A 65 -14.44 10.30 -4.44
C ILE A 65 -14.32 11.52 -5.38
N SER A 66 -14.37 12.74 -4.82
CA SER A 66 -14.18 13.98 -5.58
C SER A 66 -12.85 14.02 -6.33
N THR A 67 -11.82 13.33 -5.81
CA THR A 67 -10.47 13.24 -6.40
C THR A 67 -10.48 12.78 -7.86
N LEU A 68 -11.48 12.01 -8.32
CA LEU A 68 -11.57 11.59 -9.72
C LEU A 68 -11.91 12.72 -10.68
N ASN A 69 -12.54 13.79 -10.20
CA ASN A 69 -12.85 14.99 -10.98
C ASN A 69 -11.67 15.97 -11.01
N ASP A 70 -10.71 15.81 -10.10
CA ASP A 70 -9.60 16.74 -9.87
C ASP A 70 -8.33 16.34 -10.65
N ILE A 71 -8.44 15.45 -11.64
CA ILE A 71 -7.30 15.02 -12.46
C ILE A 71 -7.06 16.05 -13.57
N LEU A 72 -6.00 16.84 -13.44
CA LEU A 72 -5.57 17.85 -14.40
C LEU A 72 -4.60 17.26 -15.42
N LEU A 73 -4.78 17.58 -16.71
CA LEU A 73 -3.87 17.12 -17.77
C LEU A 73 -2.54 17.88 -17.82
N THR A 74 -2.49 19.06 -17.17
CA THR A 74 -1.33 19.95 -17.22
C THR A 74 -1.08 20.56 -15.84
N HIS A 75 -0.21 19.95 -15.03
CA HIS A 75 0.33 20.65 -13.86
C HIS A 75 1.66 20.12 -13.31
N PRO A 76 2.79 20.30 -13.99
CA PRO A 76 4.08 20.16 -13.35
C PRO A 76 4.47 21.52 -12.73
N ARG A 77 4.06 21.79 -11.48
CA ARG A 77 4.92 22.65 -10.65
C ARG A 77 6.29 21.99 -10.57
N GLY A 78 7.36 22.78 -10.43
CA GLY A 78 8.77 22.36 -10.54
C GLY A 78 9.28 21.33 -9.52
N PHE A 79 8.40 20.50 -8.95
CA PHE A 79 8.75 19.34 -8.14
C PHE A 79 9.18 18.16 -9.02
N PRO A 80 10.14 17.36 -8.56
CA PRO A 80 10.55 16.14 -9.25
C PRO A 80 9.36 15.23 -9.58
N VAL A 81 9.33 14.72 -10.81
CA VAL A 81 8.37 13.72 -11.25
C VAL A 81 9.08 12.38 -11.33
N VAL A 82 8.57 11.40 -10.60
CA VAL A 82 9.05 10.03 -10.67
C VAL A 82 8.73 9.45 -12.06
N PRO A 83 9.67 8.78 -12.73
CA PRO A 83 9.41 8.13 -14.02
C PRO A 83 8.23 7.16 -13.92
N ASP A 84 7.32 7.27 -14.87
CA ASP A 84 6.20 6.35 -14.96
C ASP A 84 6.61 5.04 -15.64
N ASP A 85 6.26 3.91 -15.02
CA ASP A 85 6.21 2.63 -15.73
C ASP A 85 4.77 2.40 -16.18
N SER A 86 4.53 2.54 -17.49
CA SER A 86 3.21 2.41 -18.11
C SER A 86 2.45 1.13 -17.77
N LYS A 87 3.14 0.04 -17.38
CA LYS A 87 2.52 -1.24 -17.02
C LYS A 87 2.08 -1.28 -15.55
N LEU A 88 2.82 -0.60 -14.66
CA LEU A 88 2.49 -0.51 -13.24
C LEU A 88 1.22 0.32 -13.04
N CYS A 89 0.39 -0.08 -12.07
CA CYS A 89 -0.95 0.48 -11.77
C CYS A 89 -2.06 0.16 -12.77
N SER A 90 -1.83 -0.63 -13.80
CA SER A 90 -2.94 -1.03 -14.68
C SER A 90 -3.89 -1.97 -13.95
N LYS A 91 -5.19 -1.99 -14.31
CA LYS A 91 -6.17 -2.89 -13.70
C LYS A 91 -5.69 -4.35 -13.69
N SER A 92 -5.14 -4.81 -14.82
CA SER A 92 -4.62 -6.16 -14.97
C SER A 92 -3.40 -6.43 -14.11
N GLU A 93 -2.50 -5.47 -13.94
CA GLU A 93 -1.32 -5.61 -13.06
C GLU A 93 -1.73 -5.68 -11.59
N ILE A 94 -2.67 -4.84 -11.15
CA ILE A 94 -3.19 -4.85 -9.79
C ILE A 94 -3.93 -6.16 -9.51
N GLU A 95 -4.79 -6.60 -10.41
CA GLU A 95 -5.49 -7.89 -10.29
C GLU A 95 -4.49 -9.06 -10.23
N ALA A 96 -3.51 -9.10 -11.13
CA ALA A 96 -2.46 -10.11 -11.12
C ALA A 96 -1.66 -10.10 -9.80
N TYR A 97 -1.34 -8.92 -9.27
CA TYR A 97 -0.70 -8.78 -7.96
C TYR A 97 -1.56 -9.40 -6.85
N LEU A 98 -2.86 -9.11 -6.81
CA LEU A 98 -3.78 -9.64 -5.79
C LEU A 98 -3.93 -11.17 -5.90
N VAL A 99 -4.09 -11.71 -7.11
CA VAL A 99 -4.15 -13.15 -7.38
C VAL A 99 -2.88 -13.84 -6.90
N ASN A 100 -1.71 -13.33 -7.28
CA ASN A 100 -0.42 -13.91 -6.93
C ASN A 100 -0.16 -13.83 -5.42
N THR A 101 -0.48 -12.70 -4.81
CA THR A 101 -0.36 -12.49 -3.35
C THR A 101 -1.22 -13.49 -2.58
N LYS A 102 -2.48 -13.68 -2.99
CA LYS A 102 -3.40 -14.67 -2.40
C LYS A 102 -2.84 -16.08 -2.54
N ARG A 103 -2.36 -16.45 -3.73
CA ARG A 103 -1.78 -17.77 -4.00
C ARG A 103 -0.53 -18.03 -3.16
N GLU A 104 0.37 -17.05 -3.06
CA GLU A 104 1.59 -17.18 -2.25
C GLU A 104 1.26 -17.36 -0.76
N PHE A 105 0.29 -16.60 -0.24
CA PHE A 105 -0.18 -16.78 1.14
C PHE A 105 -0.73 -18.19 1.37
N LEU A 106 -1.60 -18.68 0.49
CA LEU A 106 -2.17 -20.03 0.61
C LEU A 106 -1.08 -21.10 0.55
N GLY A 107 -0.06 -20.93 -0.29
CA GLY A 107 1.13 -21.79 -0.32
C GLY A 107 1.84 -21.83 1.03
N LYS A 108 2.21 -20.67 1.59
CA LYS A 108 2.89 -20.59 2.90
C LYS A 108 2.03 -21.09 4.06
N ILE A 109 0.72 -20.89 4.00
CA ILE A 109 -0.22 -21.45 4.99
C ILE A 109 -0.22 -22.98 4.90
N GLY A 110 -0.23 -23.54 3.68
CA GLY A 110 -0.12 -24.98 3.46
C GLY A 110 1.17 -25.56 4.05
N GLU A 111 2.32 -24.95 3.72
CA GLU A 111 3.63 -25.34 4.28
C GLU A 111 3.66 -25.27 5.81
N ALA A 112 3.15 -24.18 6.39
CA ALA A 112 3.08 -24.01 7.83
C ALA A 112 2.13 -25.01 8.49
N SER A 113 1.02 -25.35 7.84
CA SER A 113 0.08 -26.39 8.28
C SER A 113 0.75 -27.76 8.35
N GLU A 114 1.49 -28.16 7.31
CA GLU A 114 2.17 -29.46 7.29
C GLU A 114 3.28 -29.52 8.34
N LYS A 115 4.07 -28.46 8.50
CA LYS A 115 5.07 -28.36 9.58
C LYS A 115 4.44 -28.48 10.96
N ARG A 116 3.31 -27.79 11.19
CA ARG A 116 2.54 -27.85 12.43
C ARG A 116 2.02 -29.27 12.72
N LYS A 117 1.54 -30.00 11.71
CA LYS A 117 1.11 -31.40 11.87
C LYS A 117 2.28 -32.31 12.25
N ALA A 118 3.44 -32.14 11.59
CA ALA A 118 4.64 -32.93 11.85
C ALA A 118 5.22 -32.72 13.26
N GLU A 119 5.15 -31.49 13.78
CA GLU A 119 5.63 -31.15 15.13
C GLU A 119 4.66 -31.52 16.27
N GLY A 120 3.49 -32.08 15.93
CA GLY A 120 2.44 -32.41 16.88
C GLY A 120 1.51 -31.22 17.13
N GLU A 121 0.27 -31.34 16.66
CA GLU A 121 -0.73 -30.28 16.80
C GLU A 121 -1.06 -30.01 18.27
N SER A 122 -0.83 -28.77 18.73
CA SER A 122 -1.32 -28.36 20.05
C SER A 122 -2.84 -28.16 20.01
N LYS A 123 -3.57 -29.08 20.64
CA LYS A 123 -5.03 -28.96 20.82
C LYS A 123 -5.33 -27.78 21.77
N GLY A 124 -5.95 -26.73 21.25
CA GLY A 124 -6.57 -25.66 22.09
C GLY A 124 -5.93 -24.26 22.04
N ILE A 125 -5.16 -23.93 21.01
CA ILE A 125 -4.41 -22.67 20.93
C ILE A 125 -5.25 -21.40 20.93
N LEU A 126 -6.43 -21.38 20.32
CA LEU A 126 -7.30 -20.18 20.36
C LEU A 126 -7.68 -19.77 21.79
N LYS A 127 -7.78 -20.74 22.72
CA LYS A 127 -7.97 -20.48 24.16
C LYS A 127 -6.66 -20.13 24.89
N ARG A 128 -5.49 -20.60 24.43
CA ARG A 128 -4.20 -20.38 25.10
C ARG A 128 -3.50 -19.08 24.67
N LEU A 129 -3.57 -18.68 23.40
CA LEU A 129 -3.03 -17.40 22.90
C LEU A 129 -3.61 -16.18 23.61
N ILE A 130 -4.85 -16.28 24.13
CA ILE A 130 -5.58 -15.16 24.75
C ILE A 130 -5.48 -15.18 26.29
N ILE A 131 -5.31 -16.35 26.94
CA ILE A 131 -5.56 -16.47 28.40
C ILE A 131 -4.36 -17.04 29.18
N PHE A 132 -3.49 -17.86 28.59
CA PHE A 132 -2.44 -18.55 29.36
C PHE A 132 -1.17 -18.63 28.55
N GLY A 133 -0.11 -17.92 28.98
CA GLY A 133 1.24 -17.92 28.42
C GLY A 133 1.94 -19.28 28.45
N GLY A 134 1.34 -20.29 27.83
CA GLY A 134 1.95 -21.58 27.55
C GLY A 134 2.85 -21.47 26.32
N LYS A 135 3.94 -22.24 26.32
CA LYS A 135 4.85 -22.41 25.19
C LYS A 135 4.08 -23.02 24.01
N SER A 136 3.50 -22.18 23.15
CA SER A 136 3.06 -22.61 21.82
C SER A 136 4.31 -22.93 21.01
N SER A 137 4.28 -23.99 20.19
CA SER A 137 5.41 -24.26 19.29
C SER A 137 5.55 -23.11 18.28
N ASP A 138 6.78 -22.84 17.84
CA ASP A 138 7.03 -21.79 16.84
C ASP A 138 6.25 -22.05 15.53
N ALA A 139 6.03 -23.32 15.17
CA ALA A 139 5.22 -23.70 14.02
C ALA A 139 3.74 -23.33 14.17
N ASP A 140 3.16 -23.52 15.37
CA ASP A 140 1.79 -23.11 15.66
C ASP A 140 1.62 -21.59 15.56
N ILE A 141 2.52 -20.82 16.18
CA ILE A 141 2.50 -19.35 16.15
C ILE A 141 2.58 -18.86 14.70
N GLN A 142 3.50 -19.42 13.93
CA GLN A 142 3.71 -19.02 12.54
C GLN A 142 2.49 -19.33 11.66
N TYR A 143 1.86 -20.49 11.83
CA TYR A 143 0.66 -20.87 11.10
C TYR A 143 -0.50 -19.89 11.37
N TYR A 144 -0.81 -19.60 12.63
CA TYR A 144 -1.89 -18.67 12.98
C TYR A 144 -1.57 -17.22 12.60
N ARG A 145 -0.30 -16.81 12.63
CA ARG A 145 0.15 -15.51 12.12
C ARG A 145 -0.15 -15.39 10.62
N LEU A 146 0.21 -16.40 9.83
CA LEU A 146 -0.06 -16.40 8.38
C LEU A 146 -1.56 -16.40 8.08
N LEU A 147 -2.36 -17.19 8.80
CA LEU A 147 -3.81 -17.16 8.68
C LEU A 147 -4.40 -15.77 8.96
N THR A 148 -3.90 -15.11 10.00
CA THR A 148 -4.35 -13.77 10.39
C THR A 148 -3.98 -12.74 9.33
N GLN A 149 -2.74 -12.77 8.83
CA GLN A 149 -2.29 -11.91 7.74
C GLN A 149 -3.10 -12.13 6.46
N TYR A 150 -3.41 -13.38 6.12
CA TYR A 150 -4.24 -13.72 4.96
C TYR A 150 -5.67 -13.18 5.09
N ARG A 151 -6.26 -13.23 6.30
CA ARG A 151 -7.58 -12.61 6.56
C ARG A 151 -7.55 -11.10 6.34
N PHE A 152 -6.58 -10.40 6.93
CA PHE A 152 -6.42 -8.96 6.71
C PHE A 152 -6.19 -8.61 5.25
N MET A 153 -5.38 -9.39 4.53
CA MET A 153 -5.16 -9.20 3.10
C MET A 153 -6.46 -9.35 2.30
N ASN A 154 -7.28 -10.37 2.59
CA ASN A 154 -8.58 -10.54 1.93
C ASN A 154 -9.55 -9.38 2.23
N GLU A 155 -9.57 -8.90 3.47
CA GLU A 155 -10.39 -7.74 3.85
C GLU A 155 -9.96 -6.48 3.06
N LEU A 156 -8.66 -6.18 3.03
CA LEU A 156 -8.12 -5.05 2.27
C LEU A 156 -8.38 -5.20 0.77
N SER A 157 -8.21 -6.39 0.21
CA SER A 157 -8.49 -6.66 -1.21
C SER A 157 -9.98 -6.47 -1.53
N SER A 158 -10.87 -6.90 -0.62
CA SER A 158 -12.32 -6.70 -0.76
C SER A 158 -12.69 -5.22 -0.74
N LEU A 159 -12.01 -4.38 0.05
CA LEU A 159 -12.18 -2.92 0.02
C LEU A 159 -11.83 -2.32 -1.35
N LEU A 160 -10.86 -2.90 -2.05
CA LEU A 160 -10.51 -2.51 -3.42
C LEU A 160 -11.50 -3.05 -4.48
N GLY A 161 -12.53 -3.79 -4.08
CA GLY A 161 -13.49 -4.41 -5.00
C GLY A 161 -13.04 -5.75 -5.56
N TYR A 162 -11.99 -6.37 -5.01
CA TYR A 162 -11.53 -7.68 -5.45
C TYR A 162 -12.35 -8.81 -4.80
N ARG A 163 -13.13 -9.52 -5.61
CA ARG A 163 -13.98 -10.65 -5.19
C ARG A 163 -13.97 -11.73 -6.26
N ASP A 164 -14.04 -12.99 -5.85
CA ASP A 164 -14.07 -14.14 -6.76
C ASP A 164 -12.96 -14.12 -7.83
N GLU A 165 -11.77 -13.65 -7.42
CA GLU A 165 -10.57 -13.56 -8.24
C GLU A 165 -10.62 -12.50 -9.36
N ILE A 166 -11.59 -11.58 -9.27
CA ILE A 166 -11.79 -10.49 -10.23
C ILE A 166 -11.81 -9.15 -9.49
N LEU A 167 -11.14 -8.15 -10.05
CA LEU A 167 -11.16 -6.78 -9.57
C LEU A 167 -12.35 -6.00 -10.17
N ASN A 168 -13.44 -5.90 -9.40
CA ASN A 168 -14.66 -5.18 -9.78
C ASN A 168 -14.55 -3.68 -9.46
N ALA A 169 -13.63 -3.01 -10.15
CA ALA A 169 -13.35 -1.59 -10.00
C ALA A 169 -13.03 -0.92 -11.34
N ASP A 170 -13.28 0.40 -11.40
CA ASP A 170 -12.62 1.30 -12.34
C ASP A 170 -11.21 1.60 -11.81
N VAL A 171 -10.21 1.53 -12.67
CA VAL A 171 -8.82 1.80 -12.29
C VAL A 171 -8.28 2.85 -13.22
N ARG A 172 -8.03 4.03 -12.66
CA ARG A 172 -7.38 5.14 -13.34
C ARG A 172 -5.97 5.29 -12.82
N LYS A 173 -5.12 5.94 -13.60
CA LYS A 173 -3.75 6.23 -13.20
C LYS A 173 -3.54 7.73 -13.22
N ALA A 174 -2.98 8.25 -12.15
CA ALA A 174 -2.67 9.67 -12.00
C ALA A 174 -1.40 9.85 -11.17
N PHE A 175 -0.77 11.01 -11.30
CA PHE A 175 0.28 11.44 -10.38
C PHE A 175 -0.34 12.08 -9.14
N ILE A 176 0.11 11.63 -7.97
CA ILE A 176 -0.21 12.24 -6.69
C ILE A 176 1.06 12.93 -6.16
N LEU A 177 0.91 14.12 -5.59
CA LEU A 177 2.02 14.81 -4.95
C LEU A 177 2.23 14.22 -3.56
N TYR A 178 3.41 13.66 -3.32
CA TYR A 178 3.80 13.22 -1.99
C TYR A 178 4.68 14.27 -1.34
N LEU A 179 4.47 14.48 -0.05
CA LEU A 179 5.29 15.29 0.84
C LEU A 179 6.01 14.38 1.82
N TYR A 180 7.33 14.47 1.89
CA TYR A 180 8.16 13.83 2.89
C TYR A 180 8.77 14.88 3.83
N GLU A 181 8.42 14.78 5.10
CA GLU A 181 8.97 15.60 6.18
C GLU A 181 10.16 14.88 6.82
N SER A 182 11.38 15.31 6.49
CA SER A 182 12.62 14.65 6.94
C SER A 182 12.74 14.58 8.47
N LYS A 183 12.42 15.68 9.17
CA LYS A 183 12.54 15.79 10.64
C LYS A 183 11.63 14.81 11.40
N SER A 184 10.43 14.56 10.88
CA SER A 184 9.43 13.70 11.52
C SER A 184 9.38 12.31 10.87
N SER A 185 10.20 12.06 9.84
CA SER A 185 10.15 10.89 8.96
C SER A 185 8.72 10.54 8.52
N SER A 186 7.89 11.56 8.33
CA SER A 186 6.48 11.41 8.00
C SER A 186 6.23 11.64 6.52
N MET A 187 5.29 10.90 5.98
CA MET A 187 4.91 10.98 4.58
C MET A 187 3.43 11.28 4.43
N TYR A 188 3.11 12.14 3.47
CA TYR A 188 1.75 12.58 3.21
C TYR A 188 1.46 12.54 1.71
N ALA A 189 0.22 12.19 1.36
CA ALA A 189 -0.32 12.44 0.03
C ALA A 189 -1.07 13.78 0.06
N LEU A 190 -0.76 14.67 -0.89
CA LEU A 190 -1.42 15.96 -1.06
C LEU A 190 -2.39 15.86 -2.24
N THR A 191 -3.65 16.19 -2.01
CA THR A 191 -4.73 16.06 -3.00
C THR A 191 -5.84 17.08 -2.72
N GLY A 192 -6.21 17.87 -3.71
CA GLY A 192 -7.13 19.01 -3.56
C GLY A 192 -6.69 19.89 -2.40
N GLU A 193 -7.56 20.03 -1.40
CA GLU A 193 -7.25 20.76 -0.17
C GLU A 193 -6.76 19.90 1.01
N GLN A 194 -6.59 18.60 0.81
CA GLN A 194 -6.31 17.64 1.86
C GLN A 194 -4.85 17.20 1.90
N GLU A 195 -4.36 16.99 3.12
CA GLU A 195 -3.10 16.36 3.44
C GLU A 195 -3.39 15.06 4.18
N ILE A 196 -3.10 13.93 3.53
CA ILE A 196 -3.43 12.60 4.03
C ILE A 196 -2.15 11.96 4.57
N LYS A 197 -2.07 11.77 5.89
CA LYS A 197 -0.91 11.14 6.53
C LYS A 197 -0.84 9.65 6.22
N LEU A 198 0.29 9.22 5.67
CA LEU A 198 0.51 7.85 5.20
C LEU A 198 1.27 7.03 6.26
N LEU A 199 0.56 6.65 7.33
CA LEU A 199 1.15 6.04 8.52
C LEU A 199 2.00 4.78 8.25
N ASN A 200 1.60 3.96 7.28
CA ASN A 200 2.31 2.74 6.94
C ASN A 200 3.62 3.00 6.19
N HIS A 201 3.72 4.12 5.46
CA HIS A 201 4.90 4.42 4.65
C HIS A 201 6.13 4.63 5.55
N SER A 202 6.00 5.41 6.63
CA SER A 202 7.06 5.62 7.63
C SER A 202 7.62 4.31 8.22
N LYS A 203 6.76 3.29 8.38
CA LYS A 203 7.12 2.00 8.98
C LYS A 203 7.73 1.04 7.96
N LEU A 204 7.15 0.96 6.77
CA LEU A 204 7.47 -0.05 5.77
C LEU A 204 8.60 0.36 4.83
N LEU A 205 8.75 1.66 4.55
CA LEU A 205 9.68 2.16 3.54
C LEU A 205 11.05 2.51 4.10
N ASP A 206 12.06 2.26 3.27
CA ASP A 206 13.44 2.66 3.43
C ASP A 206 13.63 4.08 2.86
N PHE A 207 13.52 5.08 3.73
CA PHE A 207 13.64 6.48 3.33
C PHE A 207 15.05 6.89 2.96
N GLU A 208 16.08 6.20 3.45
CA GLU A 208 17.46 6.44 3.02
C GLU A 208 17.61 6.06 1.55
N LYS A 209 17.12 4.87 1.18
CA LYS A 209 17.13 4.41 -0.22
C LYS A 209 16.25 5.28 -1.12
N ILE A 210 15.08 5.72 -0.66
CA ILE A 210 14.22 6.65 -1.39
C ILE A 210 14.96 7.98 -1.61
N GLY A 211 15.53 8.56 -0.55
CA GLY A 211 16.21 9.85 -0.63
C GLY A 211 17.47 9.81 -1.47
N ALA A 212 18.24 8.71 -1.45
CA ALA A 212 19.36 8.50 -2.36
C ALA A 212 18.90 8.37 -3.82
N THR A 213 17.80 7.64 -4.07
CA THR A 213 17.26 7.45 -5.43
C THR A 213 16.65 8.72 -6.02
N LEU A 214 15.98 9.50 -5.17
CA LEU A 214 15.31 10.75 -5.56
C LEU A 214 16.19 12.00 -5.37
N GLY A 215 17.42 11.84 -4.85
CA GLY A 215 18.43 12.88 -4.75
C GLY A 215 18.20 13.92 -3.65
N PHE A 216 17.44 13.60 -2.60
CA PHE A 216 17.10 14.53 -1.52
C PHE A 216 17.69 14.19 -0.14
N LEU A 217 18.36 13.05 -0.01
CA LEU A 217 19.24 12.77 1.13
C LEU A 217 20.67 12.75 0.56
N ARG A 218 21.48 13.74 0.96
CA ARG A 218 22.91 13.85 0.66
C ARG A 218 23.72 13.47 1.89
#